data_AF-A0A3D5JXY5-F1
#
_entry.id   AF-A0A3D5JXY5-F1
#
_cell.length_a   1.000
_cell.length_b   1.000
_cell.length_c   1.000
_cell.angle_alpha   90.00
_cell.angle_beta   90.00
_cell.angle_gamma   90.00
#
_symmetry.space_group_name_H-M   'P 1'
#
loop_
_entity.id
_entity.type
_entity.pdbx_description
1 polymer ?
#
loop_
_entity_poly.entity_id
_entity_poly.type
_entity_poly.pdbx_seq_one_letter_code
_entity_poly.pdbx_strand_id
1 'polypeptide(L)'
;MNRKWLTVCLLGLLICIPLSQLVIGMVGMNRTIIIAGGPEQGLYRPLALSLQKALTRLGRKSKVRATEGTLENLKLVAEGKADFALFQPGAYEGLKRFEPKLLQGESRRIDATGLEQVTFVANLYSQPLHIAIREGSGITSLTDLKGKRVNLGVKLSGDYPMARLLMETLEIGVGELHMNLTYTGLVEAFERGELDAAVITVGMQANVFRALAKSGKIRFLSIPNHEALAAIELHLTPFSVPRGVYQFEGNPVPRDTIQTVATGAHLITSSELEGGLVERVTEEVLSSTFQRENKLQELFEQGKSFANSKPFFPVHEGARWVYEPESRTLLDPDIVDMWENMRSFIVSFFAAIFFGYQWFRKRQERLKENKIDEYVRRVISIERQQMSLDAGGGIEDLDKLQSLQDQLTELRQECFKDFSGHNLQDEPGTDCFLELCASLSAKLNSKMTRLRLSGEIQSLAKAIEDEK
;
A
#
# COMPACT_ATOMS: atom_id res chain seq x y z
N MET A 1 -16.97 -32.57 -16.50
CA MET A 1 -17.24 -31.50 -15.51
C MET A 1 -18.47 -30.72 -15.95
N ASN A 2 -19.49 -30.60 -15.11
CA ASN A 2 -20.78 -30.01 -15.51
C ASN A 2 -20.59 -28.55 -15.95
N ARG A 3 -21.07 -28.16 -17.14
CA ARG A 3 -20.87 -26.83 -17.73
C ARG A 3 -21.19 -25.68 -16.76
N LYS A 4 -22.18 -25.90 -15.88
CA LYS A 4 -22.61 -24.98 -14.81
C LYS A 4 -21.52 -24.72 -13.75
N TRP A 5 -20.77 -25.73 -13.34
CA TRP A 5 -19.69 -25.57 -12.36
C TRP A 5 -18.52 -24.79 -12.95
N LEU A 6 -18.23 -24.99 -14.24
CA LEU A 6 -17.22 -24.24 -14.97
C LEU A 6 -17.55 -22.74 -15.05
N THR A 7 -18.82 -22.39 -15.30
CA THR A 7 -19.29 -21.00 -15.35
C THR A 7 -19.23 -20.32 -13.98
N VAL A 8 -19.58 -21.06 -12.91
CA VAL A 8 -19.51 -20.54 -11.53
C VAL A 8 -18.06 -20.29 -11.10
N CYS A 9 -17.14 -21.20 -11.42
CA CYS A 9 -15.71 -21.01 -11.13
C CYS A 9 -15.12 -19.82 -11.90
N LEU A 10 -15.47 -19.64 -13.17
CA LEU A 10 -15.01 -18.51 -13.98
C LEU A 10 -15.55 -17.16 -13.44
N LEU A 11 -16.83 -17.09 -13.08
CA LEU A 11 -17.41 -15.90 -12.45
C LEU A 11 -16.79 -15.58 -11.09
N GLY A 12 -16.47 -16.62 -10.30
CA GLY A 12 -15.77 -16.47 -9.02
C GLY A 12 -14.38 -15.85 -9.20
N LEU A 13 -13.58 -16.38 -10.14
CA LEU A 13 -12.25 -15.83 -10.44
C LEU A 13 -12.31 -14.36 -10.92
N LEU A 14 -13.29 -14.05 -11.77
CA LEU A 14 -13.51 -12.70 -12.32
C LEU A 14 -13.82 -11.63 -11.25
N ILE A 15 -14.41 -12.03 -10.12
CA ILE A 15 -14.76 -11.13 -9.01
C ILE A 15 -13.67 -11.13 -7.93
N CYS A 16 -13.13 -12.31 -7.60
CA CYS A 16 -12.17 -12.46 -6.50
C CYS A 16 -10.83 -11.79 -6.80
N ILE A 17 -10.34 -11.82 -8.04
CA ILE A 17 -9.06 -11.20 -8.42
C ILE A 17 -9.09 -9.67 -8.21
N PRO A 18 -10.02 -8.91 -8.79
CA PRO A 18 -10.05 -7.45 -8.59
C PRO A 18 -10.45 -7.04 -7.18
N LEU A 19 -11.28 -7.83 -6.48
CA LEU A 19 -11.54 -7.62 -5.06
C LEU A 19 -10.27 -7.81 -4.24
N SER A 20 -9.44 -8.80 -4.57
CA SER A 20 -8.15 -9.00 -3.90
C SER A 20 -7.18 -7.84 -4.16
N GLN A 21 -7.13 -7.28 -5.37
CA GLN A 21 -6.32 -6.11 -5.70
C GLN A 21 -6.77 -4.85 -4.94
N LEU A 22 -8.09 -4.62 -4.85
CA LEU A 22 -8.66 -3.52 -4.05
C LEU A 22 -8.32 -3.66 -2.55
N VAL A 23 -8.41 -4.88 -2.02
CA VAL A 23 -8.01 -5.18 -0.64
C VAL A 23 -6.51 -4.96 -0.43
N ILE A 24 -5.65 -5.38 -1.37
CA ILE A 24 -4.20 -5.15 -1.33
C ILE A 24 -3.90 -3.65 -1.31
N GLY A 25 -4.54 -2.85 -2.17
CA GLY A 25 -4.36 -1.39 -2.19
C GLY A 25 -4.79 -0.71 -0.87
N MET A 26 -5.95 -1.10 -0.33
CA MET A 26 -6.42 -0.58 0.97
C MET A 26 -5.51 -0.99 2.13
N VAL A 27 -5.00 -2.22 2.12
CA VAL A 27 -4.03 -2.71 3.12
C VAL A 27 -2.71 -1.96 3.01
N GLY A 28 -2.22 -1.71 1.79
CA GLY A 28 -1.02 -0.92 1.52
C GLY A 28 -1.10 0.51 2.06
N MET A 29 -2.27 1.15 1.99
CA MET A 29 -2.47 2.48 2.58
C MET A 29 -2.43 2.51 4.11
N ASN A 30 -2.73 1.38 4.76
CA ASN A 30 -2.80 1.27 6.22
C ASN A 30 -1.49 0.74 6.84
N ARG A 31 -0.47 0.43 6.04
CA ARG A 31 0.86 0.03 6.54
C ARG A 31 1.53 1.17 7.29
N THR A 32 2.30 0.83 8.32
CA THR A 32 3.10 1.81 9.06
C THR A 32 4.45 1.96 8.38
N ILE A 33 4.76 3.15 7.90
CA ILE A 33 6.06 3.49 7.30
C ILE A 33 7.11 3.57 8.42
N ILE A 34 8.20 2.83 8.28
CA ILE A 34 9.31 2.81 9.22
C ILE A 34 10.44 3.70 8.69
N ILE A 35 10.82 4.70 9.49
CA ILE A 35 11.95 5.59 9.19
C ILE A 35 13.09 5.25 10.14
N ALA A 36 14.21 4.79 9.61
CA ALA A 36 15.41 4.54 10.40
C ALA A 36 16.17 5.86 10.65
N GLY A 37 16.35 6.19 11.93
CA GLY A 37 16.97 7.43 12.39
C GLY A 37 18.48 7.29 12.60
N GLY A 38 18.95 7.60 13.81
CA GLY A 38 20.35 7.44 14.16
C GLY A 38 20.58 7.63 15.66
N PRO A 39 21.85 7.72 16.08
CA PRO A 39 22.20 7.77 17.50
C PRO A 39 21.79 9.09 18.16
N GLU A 40 21.77 9.09 19.49
CA GLU A 40 21.63 10.32 20.27
C GLU A 40 22.77 11.31 19.98
N GLN A 41 22.51 12.60 20.20
CA GLN A 41 23.41 13.73 19.89
C GLN A 41 23.71 13.97 18.38
N GLY A 42 23.34 13.05 17.49
CA GLY A 42 23.42 13.21 16.04
C GLY A 42 22.22 13.94 15.42
N LEU A 43 22.22 14.06 14.08
CA LEU A 43 21.15 14.75 13.32
C LEU A 43 20.14 13.82 12.63
N TYR A 44 20.44 12.53 12.48
CA TYR A 44 19.54 11.61 11.77
C TYR A 44 18.23 11.38 12.53
N ARG A 45 18.27 11.23 13.87
CA ARG A 45 17.07 11.04 14.69
C ARG A 45 16.09 12.21 14.64
N PRO A 46 16.49 13.48 14.90
CA PRO A 46 15.56 14.60 14.80
C PRO A 46 14.99 14.76 13.38
N LEU A 47 15.80 14.51 12.34
CA LEU A 47 15.35 14.58 10.95
C LEU A 47 14.33 13.49 10.60
N ALA A 48 14.55 12.25 11.07
CA ALA A 48 13.59 11.16 10.94
C ALA A 48 12.26 11.48 11.64
N LEU A 49 12.29 12.14 12.81
CA LEU A 49 11.08 12.60 13.51
C LEU A 49 10.36 13.70 12.73
N SER A 50 11.08 14.61 12.08
CA SER A 50 10.47 15.60 11.19
C SER A 50 9.83 14.94 9.97
N LEU A 51 10.49 13.94 9.37
CA LEU A 51 9.93 13.17 8.27
C LEU A 51 8.66 12.39 8.70
N GLN A 52 8.65 11.83 9.90
CA GLN A 52 7.46 11.18 10.48
C GLN A 52 6.28 12.16 10.57
N LYS A 53 6.52 13.38 11.05
CA LYS A 53 5.48 14.44 11.12
C LYS A 53 4.97 14.79 9.73
N ALA A 54 5.88 14.97 8.76
CA ALA A 54 5.57 15.18 7.36
C ALA A 54 4.67 14.07 6.78
N LEU A 55 5.05 12.80 6.93
CA LEU A 55 4.24 11.66 6.51
C LEU A 55 2.87 11.61 7.18
N THR A 56 2.79 12.00 8.45
CA THR A 56 1.51 12.08 9.19
C THR A 56 0.60 13.16 8.60
N ARG A 57 1.15 14.32 8.20
CA ARG A 57 0.40 15.37 7.46
C ARG A 57 -0.10 14.86 6.10
N LEU A 58 0.67 13.99 5.45
CA LEU A 58 0.28 13.29 4.22
C LEU A 58 -0.71 12.12 4.46
N GLY A 59 -1.24 11.95 5.67
CA GLY A 59 -2.23 10.92 6.00
C GLY A 59 -1.64 9.51 6.12
N ARG A 60 -0.31 9.37 6.21
CA ARG A 60 0.38 8.07 6.34
C ARG A 60 0.78 7.80 7.80
N LYS A 61 0.51 6.59 8.28
CA LYS A 61 1.03 6.12 9.58
C LYS A 61 2.53 5.91 9.46
N SER A 62 3.30 6.42 10.42
CA SER A 62 4.76 6.25 10.41
C SER A 62 5.35 6.14 11.82
N LYS A 63 6.50 5.46 11.93
CA LYS A 63 7.28 5.30 13.17
C LYS A 63 8.75 5.51 12.90
N VAL A 64 9.43 6.19 13.83
CA VAL A 64 10.89 6.30 13.82
C VAL A 64 11.50 5.15 14.61
N ARG A 65 12.46 4.46 14.00
CA ARG A 65 13.30 3.46 14.66
C ARG A 65 14.64 4.10 15.02
N ALA A 66 15.02 4.01 16.29
CA ALA A 66 16.36 4.37 16.73
C ALA A 66 17.37 3.34 16.21
N THR A 67 18.53 3.82 15.76
CA THR A 67 19.60 3.00 15.18
C THR A 67 20.96 3.56 15.58
N GLU A 68 22.01 2.77 15.35
CA GLU A 68 23.41 3.19 15.49
C GLU A 68 23.90 4.03 14.30
N GLY A 69 23.03 4.31 13.32
CA GLY A 69 23.31 5.16 12.17
C GLY A 69 23.48 4.39 10.86
N THR A 70 24.38 4.88 10.01
CA THR A 70 24.44 4.58 8.57
C THR A 70 24.40 3.11 8.18
N LEU A 71 25.20 2.22 8.80
CA LEU A 71 25.26 0.82 8.35
C LEU A 71 24.04 0.01 8.81
N GLU A 72 23.54 0.27 10.02
CA GLU A 72 22.27 -0.33 10.46
C GLU A 72 21.12 0.15 9.57
N ASN A 73 21.10 1.44 9.26
CA ASN A 73 20.12 2.06 8.37
C ASN A 73 20.10 1.42 6.98
N LEU A 74 21.28 1.30 6.34
CA LEU A 74 21.42 0.66 5.04
C LEU A 74 20.90 -0.77 5.07
N LYS A 75 21.29 -1.54 6.11
CA LYS A 75 20.84 -2.91 6.29
C LYS A 75 19.32 -3.00 6.44
N LEU A 76 18.70 -2.11 7.22
CA LEU A 76 17.25 -2.13 7.43
C LEU A 76 16.47 -1.86 6.14
N VAL A 77 16.96 -0.95 5.28
CA VAL A 77 16.34 -0.71 3.97
C VAL A 77 16.54 -1.92 3.06
N ALA A 78 17.76 -2.46 2.97
CA ALA A 78 18.08 -3.63 2.16
C ALA A 78 17.31 -4.90 2.57
N GLU A 79 16.90 -5.02 3.83
CA GLU A 79 16.07 -6.12 4.35
C GLU A 79 14.56 -5.82 4.31
N GLY A 80 14.13 -4.66 3.80
CA GLY A 80 12.72 -4.24 3.81
C GLY A 80 12.15 -3.99 5.20
N LYS A 81 12.99 -3.77 6.21
CA LYS A 81 12.62 -3.50 7.61
C LYS A 81 12.52 -2.01 7.94
N ALA A 82 13.01 -1.15 7.05
CA ALA A 82 12.78 0.29 7.06
C ALA A 82 12.42 0.75 5.64
N ASP A 83 11.41 1.61 5.51
CA ASP A 83 10.99 2.17 4.23
C ASP A 83 11.87 3.37 3.84
N PHE A 84 12.31 4.16 4.82
CA PHE A 84 13.23 5.28 4.61
C PHE A 84 14.36 5.23 5.63
N ALA A 85 15.55 5.66 5.23
CA ALA A 85 16.67 5.77 6.15
C ALA A 85 17.64 6.88 5.76
N LEU A 86 18.41 7.36 6.74
CA LEU A 86 19.51 8.29 6.51
C LEU A 86 20.81 7.51 6.31
N PHE A 87 21.60 7.91 5.34
CA PHE A 87 22.79 7.20 4.92
C PHE A 87 23.92 8.17 4.60
N GLN A 88 25.12 7.84 5.07
CA GLN A 88 26.35 8.54 4.74
C GLN A 88 27.06 7.80 3.59
N PRO A 89 27.21 8.41 2.41
CA PRO A 89 27.96 7.87 1.27
C PRO A 89 29.37 7.41 1.64
N GLY A 90 29.82 6.32 1.01
CA GLY A 90 31.14 5.73 1.20
C GLY A 90 31.33 4.92 2.49
N ALA A 91 30.36 4.94 3.42
CA ALA A 91 30.52 4.27 4.71
C ALA A 91 30.58 2.73 4.59
N TYR A 92 29.77 2.14 3.70
CA TYR A 92 29.73 0.68 3.52
C TYR A 92 31.01 0.16 2.85
N GLU A 93 31.46 0.83 1.80
CA GLU A 93 32.68 0.55 1.04
C GLU A 93 33.91 0.75 1.91
N GLY A 94 33.94 1.84 2.68
CA GLY A 94 34.98 2.10 3.67
C GLY A 94 35.06 0.99 4.71
N LEU A 95 33.92 0.53 5.25
CA LEU A 95 33.93 -0.57 6.22
C LEU A 95 34.37 -1.89 5.57
N LYS A 96 33.95 -2.16 4.33
CA LYS A 96 34.40 -3.33 3.56
C LYS A 96 35.91 -3.30 3.32
N ARG A 97 36.49 -2.12 3.09
CA ARG A 97 37.94 -1.93 2.92
C ARG A 97 38.70 -2.12 4.23
N PHE A 98 38.26 -1.46 5.31
CA PHE A 98 39.05 -1.36 6.54
C PHE A 98 38.75 -2.43 7.59
N GLU A 99 37.54 -2.96 7.64
CA GLU A 99 37.07 -3.94 8.63
C GLU A 99 36.10 -4.98 8.01
N PRO A 100 36.49 -5.69 6.93
CA PRO A 100 35.59 -6.63 6.23
C PRO A 100 35.03 -7.72 7.15
N LYS A 101 35.77 -8.10 8.20
CA LYS A 101 35.33 -9.10 9.20
C LYS A 101 34.08 -8.65 9.96
N LEU A 102 33.86 -7.36 10.15
CA LEU A 102 32.66 -6.85 10.83
C LEU A 102 31.39 -7.05 10.00
N LEU A 103 31.51 -7.19 8.67
CA LEU A 103 30.41 -7.43 7.74
C LEU A 103 30.13 -8.93 7.50
N GLN A 104 30.99 -9.83 7.99
CA GLN A 104 30.85 -11.28 7.78
C GLN A 104 29.91 -11.95 8.79
N GLY A 105 29.67 -11.35 9.96
CA GLY A 105 28.75 -11.90 10.95
C GLY A 105 27.29 -11.85 10.46
N GLU A 106 26.51 -12.91 10.66
CA GLU A 106 25.12 -13.02 10.19
C GLU A 106 24.25 -11.82 10.58
N SER A 107 24.44 -11.28 11.79
CA SER A 107 23.68 -10.11 12.27
C SER A 107 24.06 -8.79 11.59
N ARG A 108 25.14 -8.74 10.80
CA ARG A 108 25.68 -7.52 10.17
C ARG A 108 25.86 -7.66 8.66
N ARG A 109 25.77 -8.87 8.12
CA ARG A 109 25.79 -9.13 6.69
C ARG A 109 24.59 -8.45 6.04
N ILE A 110 24.85 -7.75 4.94
CA ILE A 110 23.81 -7.22 4.05
C ILE A 110 23.81 -8.11 2.81
N ASP A 111 22.64 -8.61 2.42
CA ASP A 111 22.50 -9.40 1.20
C ASP A 111 22.78 -8.52 -0.03
N ALA A 112 23.52 -9.05 -1.01
CA ALA A 112 23.82 -8.33 -2.24
C ALA A 112 22.54 -7.96 -3.01
N THR A 113 21.56 -8.87 -3.04
CA THR A 113 20.26 -8.64 -3.69
C THR A 113 19.46 -7.54 -2.98
N GLY A 114 19.53 -7.47 -1.65
CA GLY A 114 18.93 -6.40 -0.87
C GLY A 114 19.61 -5.04 -1.11
N LEU A 115 20.94 -5.01 -1.31
CA LEU A 115 21.66 -3.78 -1.64
C LEU A 115 21.29 -3.23 -3.02
N GLU A 116 21.03 -4.11 -3.99
CA GLU A 116 20.58 -3.71 -5.34
C GLU A 116 19.21 -3.02 -5.33
N GLN A 117 18.39 -3.27 -4.30
CA GLN A 117 17.10 -2.62 -4.09
C GLN A 117 17.22 -1.26 -3.39
N VAL A 118 18.39 -0.86 -2.89
CA VAL A 118 18.54 0.44 -2.23
C VAL A 118 18.64 1.55 -3.26
N THR A 119 17.83 2.59 -3.09
CA THR A 119 17.74 3.74 -4.00
C THR A 119 17.88 5.05 -3.25
N PHE A 120 18.38 6.06 -3.96
CA PHE A 120 18.54 7.42 -3.48
C PHE A 120 17.25 8.22 -3.63
N VAL A 121 16.93 9.01 -2.62
CA VAL A 121 15.80 9.96 -2.64
C VAL A 121 16.30 11.39 -2.72
N ALA A 122 17.16 11.82 -1.79
CA ALA A 122 17.67 13.19 -1.74
C ALA A 122 18.95 13.30 -0.90
N ASN A 123 19.86 14.22 -1.24
CA ASN A 123 20.92 14.71 -0.37
C ASN A 123 20.39 15.87 0.48
N LEU A 124 20.48 15.77 1.81
CA LEU A 124 19.77 16.66 2.73
C LEU A 124 20.64 17.79 3.28
N TYR A 125 21.91 17.51 3.59
CA TYR A 125 22.88 18.47 4.12
C TYR A 125 24.30 17.88 4.06
N SER A 126 25.32 18.73 4.18
CA SER A 126 26.71 18.30 4.26
C SER A 126 27.10 17.84 5.67
N GLN A 127 27.83 16.73 5.74
CA GLN A 127 28.46 16.16 6.94
C GLN A 127 29.99 16.39 6.89
N PRO A 128 30.48 17.58 7.30
CA PRO A 128 31.92 17.85 7.35
C PRO A 128 32.67 16.98 8.36
N LEU A 129 33.86 16.58 7.96
CA LEU A 129 34.83 15.86 8.77
C LEU A 129 35.51 16.82 9.76
N HIS A 130 35.35 16.55 11.04
CA HIS A 130 35.95 17.31 12.12
C HIS A 130 37.02 16.48 12.84
N ILE A 131 38.18 17.09 13.05
CA ILE A 131 39.20 16.57 13.97
C ILE A 131 39.16 17.43 15.24
N ALA A 132 38.39 16.97 16.22
CA ALA A 132 38.25 17.62 17.52
C ALA A 132 39.46 17.25 18.38
N ILE A 133 40.15 18.24 18.96
CA ILE A 133 41.39 18.06 19.73
C ILE A 133 41.23 18.60 21.13
N ARG A 134 41.63 17.84 22.16
CA ARG A 134 41.58 18.32 23.53
C ARG A 134 42.69 19.33 23.76
N GLU A 135 42.37 20.47 24.36
CA GLU A 135 43.41 21.42 24.78
C GLU A 135 44.35 20.78 25.81
N GLY A 136 45.65 21.04 25.68
CA GLY A 136 46.69 20.41 26.51
C GLY A 136 47.08 18.99 26.10
N SER A 137 46.56 18.43 24.99
CA SER A 137 47.00 17.13 24.44
C SER A 137 48.39 17.14 23.77
N GLY A 138 48.92 18.34 23.49
CA GLY A 138 50.14 18.57 22.73
C GLY A 138 49.99 18.34 21.22
N ILE A 139 48.81 18.00 20.73
CA ILE A 139 48.52 17.86 19.30
C ILE A 139 48.41 19.26 18.71
N THR A 140 49.12 19.53 17.62
CA THR A 140 49.06 20.80 16.86
C THR A 140 48.84 20.59 15.36
N SER A 141 49.18 19.40 14.85
CA SER A 141 49.03 18.97 13.46
C SER A 141 48.36 17.59 13.38
N LEU A 142 47.96 17.15 12.18
CA LEU A 142 47.36 15.83 11.99
C LEU A 142 48.35 14.67 12.23
N THR A 143 49.64 14.87 11.96
CA THR A 143 50.68 13.84 12.22
C THR A 143 50.86 13.56 13.71
N ASP A 144 50.55 14.54 14.56
CA ASP A 144 50.62 14.39 16.02
C ASP A 144 49.55 13.43 16.57
N LEU A 145 48.59 12.98 15.75
CA LEU A 145 47.62 11.94 16.12
C LEU A 145 48.29 10.58 16.36
N LYS A 146 49.48 10.36 15.79
CA LYS A 146 50.26 9.13 15.97
C LYS A 146 50.61 8.94 17.45
N GLY A 147 50.22 7.80 18.01
CA GLY A 147 50.49 7.47 19.41
C GLY A 147 49.61 8.23 20.43
N LYS A 148 48.51 8.84 19.98
CA LYS A 148 47.54 9.52 20.85
C LYS A 148 46.29 8.68 21.06
N ARG A 149 45.51 9.03 22.09
CA ARG A 149 44.19 8.42 22.32
C ARG A 149 43.17 9.08 21.41
N VAL A 150 42.81 8.41 20.33
CA VAL A 150 41.94 8.97 19.30
C VAL A 150 40.65 8.16 19.16
N ASN A 151 39.52 8.84 19.27
CA ASN A 151 38.23 8.23 19.00
C ASN A 151 37.99 8.20 17.50
N LEU A 152 37.76 7.01 16.97
CA LEU A 152 37.42 6.78 15.57
C LEU A 152 35.91 6.67 15.34
N GLY A 153 35.09 6.84 16.38
CA GLY A 153 33.65 6.65 16.30
C GLY A 153 33.24 5.19 16.41
N VAL A 154 31.94 4.92 16.60
CA VAL A 154 31.40 3.56 16.72
C VAL A 154 31.64 2.79 15.42
N LYS A 155 32.05 1.53 15.48
CA LYS A 155 32.51 0.75 14.31
C LYS A 155 31.49 0.64 13.16
N LEU A 156 30.19 0.73 13.45
CA LEU A 156 29.11 0.65 12.45
C LEU A 156 28.50 2.03 12.10
N SER A 157 29.04 3.12 12.65
CA SER A 157 28.62 4.48 12.26
C SER A 157 29.33 4.92 10.98
N GLY A 158 28.88 6.04 10.41
CA GLY A 158 29.58 6.69 9.29
C GLY A 158 30.92 7.33 9.67
N ASP A 159 31.15 7.60 10.96
CA ASP A 159 32.39 8.22 11.44
C ASP A 159 33.60 7.28 11.29
N TYR A 160 33.41 6.00 11.59
CA TYR A 160 34.48 5.02 11.62
C TYR A 160 35.19 4.83 10.28
N PRO A 161 34.52 4.52 9.15
CA PRO A 161 35.18 4.41 7.87
C PRO A 161 35.85 5.73 7.44
N MET A 162 35.25 6.88 7.76
CA MET A 162 35.85 8.19 7.48
C MET A 162 37.12 8.43 8.30
N ALA A 163 37.11 8.05 9.57
CA ALA A 163 38.28 8.11 10.44
C ALA A 163 39.37 7.16 9.98
N ARG A 164 39.02 5.95 9.51
CA ARG A 164 39.99 5.00 8.96
C ARG A 164 40.64 5.52 7.68
N LEU A 165 39.86 6.12 6.78
CA LEU A 165 40.36 6.78 5.57
C LEU A 165 41.32 7.93 5.91
N LEU A 166 40.99 8.77 6.89
CA LEU A 166 41.88 9.83 7.36
C LEU A 166 43.20 9.24 7.91
N MET A 167 43.12 8.22 8.76
CA MET A 167 44.31 7.57 9.33
C MET A 167 45.18 6.92 8.26
N GLU A 168 44.58 6.26 7.26
CA GLU A 168 45.32 5.69 6.12
C GLU A 168 46.00 6.78 5.29
N THR A 169 45.30 7.88 4.99
CA THR A 169 45.85 9.03 4.25
C THR A 169 47.05 9.67 4.98
N LEU A 170 47.07 9.61 6.31
CA LEU A 170 48.16 10.10 7.15
C LEU A 170 49.23 9.03 7.45
N GLU A 171 49.09 7.82 6.90
CA GLU A 171 49.95 6.66 7.18
C GLU A 171 50.03 6.31 8.69
N ILE A 172 48.94 6.54 9.42
CA ILE A 172 48.81 6.23 10.84
C ILE A 172 48.12 4.87 11.01
N GLY A 173 48.85 3.91 11.58
CA GLY A 173 48.31 2.61 11.94
C GLY A 173 47.32 2.70 13.11
N VAL A 174 46.20 1.96 13.02
CA VAL A 174 45.23 1.84 14.12
C VAL A 174 45.67 0.76 15.09
N GLY A 175 45.98 1.16 16.31
CA GLY A 175 46.34 0.30 17.44
C GLY A 175 45.52 0.57 18.71
N GLU A 176 46.01 0.07 19.85
CA GLU A 176 45.30 -0.02 21.14
C GLU A 176 44.86 1.32 21.74
N LEU A 177 45.53 2.43 21.38
CA LEU A 177 45.16 3.77 21.85
C LEU A 177 43.91 4.33 21.14
N HIS A 178 43.43 3.67 20.09
CA HIS A 178 42.23 4.10 19.39
C HIS A 178 40.98 3.55 20.03
N MET A 179 39.96 4.39 20.17
CA MET A 179 38.70 4.05 20.82
C MET A 179 37.52 4.17 19.85
N ASN A 180 36.42 3.50 20.17
CA ASN A 180 35.17 3.51 19.40
C ASN A 180 33.99 3.88 20.31
N LEU A 181 33.96 5.13 20.76
CA LEU A 181 32.98 5.67 21.68
C LEU A 181 31.78 6.28 20.95
N THR A 182 30.63 6.27 21.61
CA THR A 182 29.44 7.05 21.22
C THR A 182 29.70 8.54 21.37
N TYR A 183 28.82 9.40 20.83
CA TYR A 183 28.93 10.85 21.01
C TYR A 183 28.85 11.29 22.48
N THR A 184 28.06 10.61 23.31
CA THR A 184 28.04 10.88 24.75
C THR A 184 29.35 10.44 25.40
N GLY A 185 29.79 9.20 25.13
CA GLY A 185 31.03 8.67 25.71
C GLY A 185 32.28 9.43 25.30
N LEU A 186 32.35 9.95 24.07
CA LEU A 186 33.48 10.78 23.65
C LEU A 186 33.50 12.11 24.39
N VAL A 187 32.34 12.78 24.58
CA VAL A 187 32.28 14.06 25.30
C VAL A 187 32.77 13.88 26.74
N GLU A 188 32.28 12.84 27.42
CA GLU A 188 32.73 12.53 28.78
C GLU A 188 34.23 12.19 28.85
N ALA A 189 34.77 11.45 27.88
CA ALA A 189 36.18 11.11 27.83
C ALA A 189 37.08 12.34 27.57
N PHE A 190 36.59 13.34 26.82
CA PHE A 190 37.24 14.65 26.69
C PHE A 190 37.29 15.39 28.02
N GLU A 191 36.18 15.41 28.76
CA GLU A 191 36.07 16.07 30.07
C GLU A 191 37.01 15.43 31.11
N ARG A 192 37.11 14.10 31.12
CA ARG A 192 38.01 13.34 32.01
C ARG A 192 39.48 13.34 31.57
N GLY A 193 39.80 13.89 30.39
CA GLY A 193 41.16 13.85 29.83
C GLY A 193 41.63 12.43 29.46
N GLU A 194 40.69 11.51 29.27
CA GLU A 194 40.92 10.12 28.83
C GLU A 194 41.09 10.02 27.31
N LEU A 195 40.72 11.08 26.58
CA LEU A 195 40.80 11.16 25.13
C LEU A 195 41.58 12.40 24.69
N ASP A 196 42.40 12.27 23.66
CA ASP A 196 43.23 13.36 23.14
C ASP A 196 42.64 13.99 21.86
N ALA A 197 41.99 13.17 21.03
CA ALA A 197 41.32 13.61 19.81
C ALA A 197 40.08 12.76 19.48
N ALA A 198 39.18 13.30 18.68
CA ALA A 198 38.08 12.56 18.06
C ALA A 198 37.91 12.96 16.61
N VAL A 199 37.63 11.96 15.77
CA VAL A 199 37.18 12.16 14.40
C VAL A 199 35.66 12.06 14.36
N ILE A 200 34.99 13.09 13.84
CA ILE A 200 33.53 13.22 13.85
C ILE A 200 33.05 13.71 12.47
N THR A 201 32.13 12.99 11.84
CA THR A 201 31.61 13.28 10.49
C THR A 201 30.10 13.49 10.55
N VAL A 202 29.68 14.68 10.97
CA VAL A 202 28.26 15.01 11.15
C VAL A 202 28.03 16.48 10.80
N GLY A 203 26.78 16.83 10.46
CA GLY A 203 26.41 18.21 10.18
C GLY A 203 26.74 19.14 11.34
N MET A 204 27.15 20.36 11.04
CA MET A 204 27.61 21.36 12.03
C MET A 204 26.56 21.65 13.12
N GLN A 205 25.27 21.41 12.86
CA GLN A 205 24.21 21.65 13.83
C GLN A 205 24.08 20.55 14.91
N ALA A 206 24.88 19.48 14.83
CA ALA A 206 24.81 18.36 15.77
C ALA A 206 25.14 18.79 17.21
N ASN A 207 24.41 18.21 18.17
CA ASN A 207 24.53 18.60 19.58
C ASN A 207 25.89 18.23 20.19
N VAL A 208 26.59 17.24 19.62
CA VAL A 208 27.95 16.85 20.05
C VAL A 208 28.92 18.03 20.03
N PHE A 209 28.85 18.92 19.03
CA PHE A 209 29.75 20.08 18.96
C PHE A 209 29.47 21.11 20.04
N ARG A 210 28.19 21.34 20.36
CA ARG A 210 27.80 22.21 21.47
C ARG A 210 28.26 21.64 22.81
N ALA A 211 28.14 20.33 23.01
CA ALA A 211 28.60 19.66 24.23
C ALA A 211 30.13 19.77 24.38
N LEU A 212 30.89 19.50 23.30
CA LEU A 212 32.33 19.67 23.28
C LEU A 212 32.76 21.12 23.54
N ALA A 213 32.10 22.11 22.90
CA ALA A 213 32.42 23.53 23.09
C ALA A 213 32.20 23.97 24.55
N LYS A 214 31.13 23.50 25.21
CA LYS A 214 30.84 23.80 26.62
C LYS A 214 31.92 23.31 27.59
N SER A 215 32.70 22.28 27.24
CA SER A 215 33.83 21.83 28.06
C SER A 215 34.93 22.90 28.19
N GLY A 216 34.96 23.88 27.28
CA GLY A 216 35.94 24.96 27.25
C GLY A 216 37.37 24.55 26.88
N LYS A 217 37.60 23.27 26.57
CA LYS A 217 38.93 22.69 26.33
C LYS A 217 39.02 22.01 24.97
N ILE A 218 38.40 22.62 23.94
CA ILE A 218 38.31 22.03 22.60
C ILE A 218 38.90 22.90 21.48
N ARG A 219 39.79 22.23 20.76
CA ARG A 219 40.40 22.42 19.46
C ARG A 219 39.67 21.92 18.21
N PHE A 220 39.80 22.55 17.04
CA PHE A 220 39.60 21.84 15.77
C PHE A 220 40.80 22.01 14.85
N LEU A 221 41.13 20.98 14.08
CA LEU A 221 42.17 21.03 13.05
C LEU A 221 41.57 21.01 11.65
N SER A 222 42.14 21.82 10.76
CA SER A 222 41.93 21.70 9.31
C SER A 222 42.64 20.47 8.76
N ILE A 223 42.14 19.97 7.63
CA ILE A 223 42.79 18.97 6.80
C ILE A 223 43.59 19.70 5.73
N PRO A 224 44.94 19.69 5.80
CA PRO A 224 45.77 20.23 4.73
C PRO A 224 45.46 19.53 3.42
N ASN A 225 45.43 20.26 2.32
CA ASN A 225 45.15 19.71 0.98
C ASN A 225 43.86 18.88 0.90
N HIS A 226 42.83 19.25 1.67
CA HIS A 226 41.52 18.58 1.69
C HIS A 226 40.90 18.41 0.28
N GLU A 227 41.18 19.31 -0.65
CA GLU A 227 40.79 19.19 -2.06
C GLU A 227 41.34 17.93 -2.73
N ALA A 228 42.58 17.53 -2.42
CA ALA A 228 43.16 16.30 -2.94
C ALA A 228 42.41 15.06 -2.40
N LEU A 229 42.02 15.07 -1.12
CA LEU A 229 41.20 14.01 -0.54
C LEU A 229 39.82 13.93 -1.22
N ALA A 230 39.20 15.08 -1.51
CA ALA A 230 37.94 15.13 -2.25
C ALA A 230 38.07 14.72 -3.73
N ALA A 231 39.26 14.88 -4.33
CA ALA A 231 39.52 14.45 -5.70
C ALA A 231 39.67 12.93 -5.83
N ILE A 232 40.17 12.24 -4.80
CA ILE A 232 40.35 10.77 -4.80
C ILE A 232 39.11 10.01 -4.32
N GLU A 233 38.31 10.63 -3.44
CA GLU A 233 37.09 10.01 -2.91
C GLU A 233 35.85 10.70 -3.50
N LEU A 234 35.21 10.07 -4.47
CA LEU A 234 34.12 10.67 -5.26
C LEU A 234 32.93 11.20 -4.43
N HIS A 235 32.69 10.57 -3.28
CA HIS A 235 31.63 10.91 -2.34
C HIS A 235 31.95 12.13 -1.46
N LEU A 236 33.18 12.65 -1.51
CA LEU A 236 33.65 13.79 -0.74
C LEU A 236 33.68 15.08 -1.58
N THR A 237 33.49 16.20 -0.90
CA THR A 237 33.55 17.54 -1.50
C THR A 237 34.34 18.46 -0.55
N PRO A 238 35.14 19.41 -1.06
CA PRO A 238 35.75 20.43 -0.21
C PRO A 238 34.69 21.19 0.60
N PHE A 239 35.00 21.52 1.85
CA PHE A 239 34.08 22.20 2.75
C PHE A 239 34.82 23.10 3.74
N SER A 240 34.24 24.26 4.03
CA SER A 240 34.75 25.18 5.04
C SER A 240 33.77 25.29 6.21
N VAL A 241 34.21 24.94 7.41
CA VAL A 241 33.44 25.15 8.64
C VAL A 241 33.74 26.55 9.18
N PRO A 242 32.72 27.43 9.33
CA PRO A 242 32.94 28.81 9.76
C PRO A 242 33.53 28.91 11.18
N ARG A 243 34.42 29.88 11.38
CA ARG A 243 34.88 30.31 12.71
C ARG A 243 33.69 30.61 13.63
N GLY A 244 33.76 30.15 14.89
CA GLY A 244 32.78 30.49 15.92
C GLY A 244 31.41 29.83 15.81
N VAL A 245 31.20 28.91 14.85
CA VAL A 245 29.88 28.27 14.65
C VAL A 245 29.37 27.47 15.87
N TYR A 246 30.26 27.03 16.77
CA TYR A 246 29.92 26.28 17.98
C TYR A 246 29.91 27.13 19.26
N GLN A 247 30.50 28.31 19.22
CA GLN A 247 30.50 29.28 20.31
C GLN A 247 30.63 30.70 19.75
N PHE A 248 29.52 31.44 19.76
CA PHE A 248 29.42 32.78 19.18
C PHE A 248 29.94 33.88 20.11
N GLU A 249 29.80 33.70 21.42
CA GLU A 249 30.22 34.68 22.45
C GLU A 249 31.52 34.26 23.14
N GLY A 250 32.36 35.24 23.47
CA GLY A 250 33.67 35.02 24.09
C GLY A 250 34.69 34.48 23.10
N ASN A 251 35.38 33.38 23.45
CA ASN A 251 36.39 32.78 22.59
C ASN A 251 35.72 31.90 21.52
N PRO A 252 35.89 32.21 20.22
CA PRO A 252 35.19 31.49 19.17
C PRO A 252 35.67 30.04 19.06
N VAL A 253 34.71 29.14 18.86
CA VAL A 253 34.96 27.71 18.60
C VAL A 253 34.24 27.33 17.30
N PRO A 254 34.95 26.84 16.26
CA PRO A 254 36.41 26.79 16.15
C PRO A 254 37.03 28.19 16.14
N ARG A 255 38.31 28.28 16.53
CA ARG A 255 39.05 29.55 16.59
C ARG A 255 39.28 30.15 15.21
N ASP A 256 39.47 29.31 14.20
CA ASP A 256 39.66 29.72 12.80
C ASP A 256 38.68 28.97 11.90
N THR A 257 38.49 29.45 10.67
CA THR A 257 37.77 28.68 9.65
C THR A 257 38.50 27.36 9.41
N ILE A 258 37.79 26.25 9.55
CA ILE A 258 38.37 24.92 9.36
C ILE A 258 38.17 24.50 7.90
N GLN A 259 39.28 24.22 7.22
CA GLN A 259 39.27 23.69 5.86
C GLN A 259 39.26 22.17 5.94
N THR A 260 38.26 21.53 5.34
CA THR A 260 38.02 20.08 5.48
C THR A 260 37.27 19.54 4.27
N VAL A 261 36.90 18.26 4.32
CA VAL A 261 35.98 17.62 3.37
C VAL A 261 34.63 17.36 4.03
N ALA A 262 33.59 17.27 3.22
CA ALA A 262 32.26 16.82 3.65
C ALA A 262 31.73 15.73 2.71
N THR A 263 30.90 14.85 3.27
CA THR A 263 30.05 13.91 2.53
C THR A 263 28.59 14.32 2.68
N GLY A 264 27.70 13.87 1.79
CA GLY A 264 26.27 14.15 1.89
C GLY A 264 25.57 13.33 2.99
N ALA A 265 24.44 13.83 3.47
CA ALA A 265 23.48 13.06 4.27
C ALA A 265 22.33 12.62 3.37
N HIS A 266 22.38 11.40 2.84
CA HIS A 266 21.41 10.91 1.87
C HIS A 266 20.18 10.34 2.58
N LEU A 267 19.00 10.70 2.10
CA LEU A 267 17.77 9.94 2.30
C LEU A 267 17.76 8.81 1.28
N ILE A 268 17.64 7.57 1.75
CA ILE A 268 17.54 6.36 0.93
C ILE A 268 16.24 5.62 1.21
N THR A 269 15.82 4.82 0.25
CA THR A 269 14.62 3.97 0.30
C THR A 269 14.83 2.67 -0.48
N SER A 270 13.82 1.80 -0.51
CA SER A 270 13.80 0.61 -1.37
C SER A 270 13.20 0.96 -2.73
N SER A 271 13.71 0.37 -3.81
CA SER A 271 13.14 0.44 -5.17
C SER A 271 11.70 -0.07 -5.24
N GLU A 272 11.29 -0.91 -4.29
CA GLU A 272 9.95 -1.49 -4.20
C GLU A 272 8.94 -0.55 -3.52
N LEU A 273 9.38 0.63 -3.06
CA LEU A 273 8.48 1.59 -2.42
C LEU A 273 7.69 2.35 -3.49
N GLU A 274 6.36 2.43 -3.32
CA GLU A 274 5.44 3.11 -4.23
C GLU A 274 5.98 4.48 -4.72
N GLY A 275 6.14 4.64 -6.04
CA GLY A 275 6.69 5.85 -6.67
C GLY A 275 6.01 7.13 -6.21
N GLY A 276 4.67 7.15 -6.19
CA GLY A 276 3.90 8.30 -5.74
C GLY A 276 4.09 8.66 -4.26
N LEU A 277 4.45 7.71 -3.40
CA LEU A 277 4.84 8.02 -2.01
C LEU A 277 6.21 8.70 -1.96
N VAL A 278 7.18 8.18 -2.71
CA VAL A 278 8.54 8.75 -2.76
C VAL A 278 8.53 10.13 -3.41
N GLU A 279 7.72 10.36 -4.44
CA GLU A 279 7.49 11.68 -5.05
C GLU A 279 7.04 12.69 -3.99
N ARG A 280 5.96 12.40 -3.26
CA ARG A 280 5.44 13.29 -2.21
C ARG A 280 6.45 13.53 -1.08
N VAL A 281 7.22 12.51 -0.68
CA VAL A 281 8.28 12.67 0.32
C VAL A 281 9.40 13.58 -0.21
N THR A 282 9.78 13.43 -1.47
CA THR A 282 10.81 14.26 -2.12
C THR A 282 10.35 15.71 -2.23
N GLU A 283 9.10 15.95 -2.61
CA GLU A 283 8.48 17.28 -2.62
C GLU A 283 8.44 17.92 -1.22
N GLU A 284 8.05 17.14 -0.20
CA GLU A 284 7.99 17.62 1.18
C GLU A 284 9.39 18.00 1.71
N VAL A 285 10.42 17.19 1.42
CA VAL A 285 11.82 17.51 1.74
C VAL A 285 12.29 18.79 1.06
N LEU A 286 11.84 19.03 -0.17
CA LEU A 286 12.11 20.25 -0.93
C LEU A 286 11.25 21.45 -0.52
N SER A 287 10.26 21.25 0.35
CA SER A 287 9.42 22.35 0.84
C SER A 287 10.22 23.28 1.75
N SER A 288 9.96 24.59 1.61
CA SER A 288 10.60 25.59 2.47
C SER A 288 10.27 25.41 3.95
N THR A 289 9.08 24.89 4.27
CA THR A 289 8.66 24.56 5.64
C THR A 289 9.57 23.49 6.24
N PHE A 290 9.72 22.35 5.56
CA PHE A 290 10.56 21.27 6.04
C PHE A 290 12.03 21.70 6.18
N GLN A 291 12.56 22.43 5.21
CA GLN A 291 13.94 22.91 5.23
C GLN A 291 14.21 23.87 6.39
N ARG A 292 13.31 24.83 6.65
CA ARG A 292 13.44 25.78 7.76
C ARG A 292 13.31 25.11 9.12
N GLU A 293 12.33 24.22 9.29
CA GLU A 293 12.13 23.45 10.52
C GLU A 293 13.38 22.63 10.89
N ASN A 294 14.07 22.09 9.88
CA ASN A 294 15.25 21.24 10.05
C ASN A 294 16.59 21.96 9.86
N LYS A 295 16.58 23.28 9.62
CA LYS A 295 17.78 24.12 9.40
C LYS A 295 18.68 23.61 8.27
N LEU A 296 18.08 23.12 7.19
CA LEU A 296 18.78 22.58 6.01
C LEU A 296 19.17 23.73 5.06
N GLN A 297 20.14 24.55 5.47
CA GLN A 297 20.50 25.79 4.76
C GLN A 297 20.96 25.54 3.31
N GLU A 298 21.86 24.58 3.08
CA GLU A 298 22.37 24.28 1.74
C GLU A 298 21.25 23.83 0.80
N LEU A 299 20.37 22.96 1.30
CA LEU A 299 19.20 22.49 0.57
C LEU A 299 18.21 23.63 0.28
N PHE A 300 18.02 24.55 1.24
CA PHE A 300 17.17 25.73 1.08
C PHE A 300 17.70 26.70 0.02
N GLU A 301 19.01 26.92 -0.03
CA GLU A 301 19.64 27.86 -0.97
C GLU A 301 19.76 27.30 -2.39
N GLN A 302 20.11 26.02 -2.53
CA GLN A 302 20.45 25.41 -3.81
C GLN A 302 19.31 24.53 -4.39
N GLY A 303 18.33 24.18 -3.56
CA GLY A 303 17.12 23.46 -3.96
C GLY A 303 17.41 22.09 -4.59
N LYS A 304 16.76 21.82 -5.73
CA LYS A 304 16.83 20.53 -6.45
C LYS A 304 18.26 20.14 -6.85
N SER A 305 19.10 21.12 -7.19
CA SER A 305 20.49 20.85 -7.62
C SER A 305 21.33 20.22 -6.50
N PHE A 306 21.20 20.73 -5.28
CA PHE A 306 21.83 20.14 -4.10
C PHE A 306 21.13 18.85 -3.68
N ALA A 307 19.80 18.81 -3.72
CA ALA A 307 19.03 17.62 -3.38
C ALA A 307 19.38 16.41 -4.26
N ASN A 308 19.68 16.60 -5.54
CA ASN A 308 20.08 15.54 -6.47
C ASN A 308 21.60 15.42 -6.65
N SER A 309 22.38 16.04 -5.77
CA SER A 309 23.84 16.03 -5.89
C SER A 309 24.44 14.70 -5.45
N LYS A 310 25.41 14.22 -6.25
CA LYS A 310 26.26 13.04 -5.96
C LYS A 310 25.50 11.80 -5.43
N PRO A 311 24.41 11.34 -6.07
CA PRO A 311 23.66 10.18 -5.61
C PRO A 311 24.58 8.95 -5.50
N PHE A 312 24.59 8.32 -4.33
CA PHE A 312 25.44 7.14 -4.07
C PHE A 312 24.80 5.84 -4.56
N PHE A 313 23.47 5.80 -4.56
CA PHE A 313 22.63 4.73 -5.10
C PHE A 313 21.83 5.26 -6.29
N PRO A 314 21.29 4.40 -7.17
CA PRO A 314 20.38 4.83 -8.23
C PRO A 314 19.22 5.65 -7.68
N VAL A 315 18.86 6.75 -8.36
CA VAL A 315 17.74 7.61 -7.96
C VAL A 315 16.43 6.82 -8.08
N HIS A 316 15.61 6.84 -7.02
CA HIS A 316 14.28 6.24 -7.03
C HIS A 316 13.39 6.92 -8.08
N GLU A 317 12.54 6.16 -8.76
CA GLU A 317 11.70 6.70 -9.84
C GLU A 317 10.80 7.86 -9.38
N GLY A 318 10.09 7.70 -8.26
CA GLY A 318 9.33 8.79 -7.64
C GLY A 318 10.14 10.05 -7.31
N ALA A 319 11.40 9.91 -6.90
CA ALA A 319 12.27 11.07 -6.67
C ALA A 319 12.72 11.70 -8.00
N ARG A 320 12.99 10.88 -9.02
CA ARG A 320 13.33 11.32 -10.38
C ARG A 320 12.21 12.18 -10.98
N TRP A 321 10.94 11.83 -10.79
CA TRP A 321 9.82 12.67 -11.27
C TRP A 321 9.84 14.10 -10.70
N VAL A 322 10.39 14.29 -9.50
CA VAL A 322 10.52 15.63 -8.90
C VAL A 322 11.71 16.39 -9.47
N TYR A 323 12.83 15.71 -9.72
CA TYR A 323 14.04 16.33 -10.26
C TYR A 323 13.97 16.58 -11.77
N GLU A 324 13.36 15.66 -12.50
CA GLU A 324 13.23 15.60 -13.96
C GLU A 324 11.76 15.31 -14.32
N PRO A 325 10.85 16.30 -14.24
CA PRO A 325 9.42 16.08 -14.47
C PRO A 325 9.09 15.48 -15.85
N GLU A 326 9.92 15.75 -16.86
CA GLU A 326 9.83 15.18 -18.20
C GLU A 326 10.12 13.66 -18.26
N SER A 327 10.76 13.09 -17.24
CA SER A 327 10.96 11.65 -17.11
C SER A 327 9.65 10.90 -16.83
N ARG A 328 8.59 11.61 -16.42
CA ARG A 328 7.27 11.03 -16.18
C ARG A 328 6.65 10.60 -17.50
N THR A 329 6.58 9.30 -17.72
CA THR A 329 5.88 8.73 -18.86
C THR A 329 4.37 8.97 -18.72
N LEU A 330 3.67 9.20 -19.84
CA LEU A 330 2.21 9.41 -19.85
C LEU A 330 1.42 8.16 -19.41
N LEU A 331 2.08 7.01 -19.39
CA LEU A 331 1.55 5.72 -18.97
C LEU A 331 2.56 5.12 -17.98
N ASP A 332 2.39 5.47 -16.71
CA ASP A 332 3.06 4.83 -15.58
C ASP A 332 2.75 3.32 -15.61
N PRO A 333 3.75 2.42 -15.49
CA PRO A 333 3.52 0.98 -15.36
C PRO A 333 2.48 0.65 -14.28
N ASP A 334 2.45 1.39 -13.17
CA ASP A 334 1.47 1.21 -12.09
C ASP A 334 0.05 1.61 -12.54
N ILE A 335 -0.07 2.64 -13.39
CA ILE A 335 -1.36 3.05 -13.98
C ILE A 335 -1.79 2.03 -15.04
N VAL A 336 -0.87 1.51 -15.84
CA VAL A 336 -1.15 0.43 -16.81
C VAL A 336 -1.58 -0.84 -16.09
N ASP A 337 -0.89 -1.22 -15.01
CA ASP A 337 -1.24 -2.35 -14.17
C ASP A 337 -2.58 -2.13 -13.46
N MET A 338 -2.86 -0.91 -12.99
CA MET A 338 -4.16 -0.53 -12.47
C MET A 338 -5.25 -0.61 -13.56
N TRP A 339 -4.99 -0.17 -14.79
CA TRP A 339 -5.92 -0.24 -15.91
C TRP A 339 -6.16 -1.67 -16.40
N GLU A 340 -5.13 -2.52 -16.43
CA GLU A 340 -5.25 -3.96 -16.74
C GLU A 340 -6.09 -4.67 -15.66
N ASN A 341 -5.86 -4.33 -14.38
CA ASN A 341 -6.65 -4.83 -13.26
C ASN A 341 -8.11 -4.33 -13.30
N MET A 342 -8.32 -3.04 -13.62
CA MET A 342 -9.65 -2.44 -13.74
C MET A 342 -10.41 -2.94 -14.96
N ARG A 343 -9.74 -3.17 -16.09
CA ARG A 343 -10.37 -3.70 -17.31
C ARG A 343 -11.01 -5.04 -17.04
N SER A 344 -10.29 -5.93 -16.36
CA SER A 344 -10.82 -7.22 -15.94
C SER A 344 -12.00 -7.04 -15.00
N PHE A 345 -11.93 -6.17 -13.99
CA PHE A 345 -13.05 -5.88 -13.09
C PHE A 345 -14.29 -5.36 -13.81
N ILE A 346 -14.14 -4.39 -14.71
CA ILE A 346 -15.23 -3.74 -15.44
C ILE A 346 -15.91 -4.76 -16.35
N VAL A 347 -15.12 -5.53 -17.13
CA VAL A 347 -15.64 -6.58 -18.00
C VAL A 347 -16.36 -7.66 -17.18
N SER A 348 -15.80 -8.05 -16.02
CA SER A 348 -16.43 -8.99 -15.10
C SER A 348 -17.75 -8.49 -14.55
N PHE A 349 -17.78 -7.23 -14.14
CA PHE A 349 -18.95 -6.61 -13.54
C PHE A 349 -20.09 -6.53 -14.55
N PHE A 350 -19.82 -6.06 -15.77
CA PHE A 350 -20.80 -6.03 -16.84
C PHE A 350 -21.23 -7.43 -17.30
N ALA A 351 -20.31 -8.41 -17.36
CA ALA A 351 -20.65 -9.79 -17.65
C ALA A 351 -21.54 -10.41 -16.56
N ALA A 352 -21.26 -10.17 -15.28
CA ALA A 352 -22.06 -10.64 -14.17
C ALA A 352 -23.47 -10.02 -14.18
N ILE A 353 -23.58 -8.72 -14.48
CA ILE A 353 -24.87 -8.06 -14.67
C ILE A 353 -25.63 -8.69 -15.86
N PHE A 354 -24.95 -8.90 -16.99
CA PHE A 354 -25.55 -9.49 -18.19
C PHE A 354 -26.06 -10.92 -17.95
N PHE A 355 -25.25 -11.79 -17.33
CA PHE A 355 -25.65 -13.15 -17.00
C PHE A 355 -26.69 -13.20 -15.88
N GLY A 356 -26.60 -12.31 -14.89
CA GLY A 356 -27.61 -12.14 -13.85
C GLY A 356 -28.96 -11.73 -14.43
N TYR A 357 -28.96 -10.79 -15.38
CA TYR A 357 -30.14 -10.37 -16.13
C TYR A 357 -30.72 -11.51 -16.97
N GLN A 358 -29.89 -12.25 -17.72
CA GLN A 358 -30.36 -13.42 -18.48
C GLN A 358 -30.95 -14.51 -17.58
N TRP A 359 -30.31 -14.78 -16.44
CA TRP A 359 -30.83 -15.75 -15.47
C TRP A 359 -32.15 -15.29 -14.86
N PHE A 360 -32.25 -14.01 -14.50
CA PHE A 360 -33.48 -13.43 -13.97
C PHE A 360 -34.61 -13.53 -14.99
N ARG A 361 -34.35 -13.16 -16.25
CA ARG A 361 -35.32 -13.31 -17.35
C ARG A 361 -35.75 -14.76 -17.54
N LYS A 362 -34.81 -15.70 -17.59
CA LYS A 362 -35.10 -17.14 -17.75
C LYS A 362 -35.77 -17.78 -16.53
N ARG A 363 -35.62 -17.18 -15.34
CA ARG A 363 -36.35 -17.58 -14.13
C ARG A 363 -37.79 -17.07 -14.18
N GLN A 364 -38.00 -15.85 -14.67
CA GLN A 364 -39.33 -15.30 -14.90
C GLN A 364 -40.11 -16.15 -15.92
N GLU A 365 -39.51 -16.48 -17.07
CA GLU A 365 -40.12 -17.36 -18.09
C GLU A 365 -40.57 -18.72 -17.49
N ARG A 366 -39.70 -19.39 -16.72
CA ARG A 366 -40.07 -20.67 -16.07
C ARG A 366 -41.16 -20.58 -15.01
N LEU A 367 -41.27 -19.44 -14.33
CA LEU A 367 -42.37 -19.23 -13.37
C LEU A 367 -43.70 -19.06 -14.09
N LYS A 368 -43.70 -18.44 -15.29
CA LYS A 368 -44.89 -18.33 -16.13
C LYS A 368 -45.35 -19.68 -16.67
N GLU A 369 -44.42 -20.48 -17.22
CA GLU A 369 -44.71 -21.85 -17.71
C GLU A 369 -45.35 -22.71 -16.61
N ASN A 370 -44.79 -22.73 -15.40
CA ASN A 370 -45.33 -23.51 -14.28
C ASN A 370 -46.76 -23.11 -13.88
N LYS A 371 -47.09 -21.82 -13.94
CA LYS A 371 -48.44 -21.34 -13.62
C LYS A 371 -49.47 -21.80 -14.65
N ILE A 372 -49.13 -21.73 -15.94
CA ILE A 372 -50.02 -22.22 -17.01
C ILE A 372 -50.24 -23.73 -16.88
N ASP A 373 -49.19 -24.50 -16.64
CA ASP A 373 -49.29 -25.95 -16.41
C ASP A 373 -50.20 -26.27 -15.22
N GLU A 374 -50.14 -25.49 -14.15
CA GLU A 374 -51.02 -25.64 -12.99
C GLU A 374 -52.49 -25.40 -13.36
N TYR A 375 -52.78 -24.33 -14.10
CA TYR A 375 -54.14 -24.03 -14.60
C TYR A 375 -54.68 -25.14 -15.50
N VAL A 376 -53.89 -25.62 -16.46
CA VAL A 376 -54.29 -26.72 -17.37
C VAL A 376 -54.57 -28.00 -16.58
N ARG A 377 -53.73 -28.36 -15.60
CA ARG A 377 -53.98 -29.55 -14.75
C ARG A 377 -55.28 -29.43 -13.96
N ARG A 378 -55.61 -28.25 -13.43
CA ARG A 378 -56.87 -28.01 -12.70
C ARG A 378 -58.07 -28.17 -13.63
N VAL A 379 -58.03 -27.68 -14.87
CA VAL A 379 -59.11 -27.89 -15.86
C VAL A 379 -59.29 -29.37 -16.19
N ILE A 380 -58.19 -30.09 -16.43
CA ILE A 380 -58.24 -31.54 -16.68
C ILE A 380 -58.83 -32.30 -15.48
N SER A 381 -58.58 -31.84 -14.25
CA SER A 381 -59.15 -32.46 -13.04
C SER A 381 -60.68 -32.27 -12.97
N ILE A 382 -61.18 -31.07 -13.31
CA ILE A 382 -62.61 -30.78 -13.42
C ILE A 382 -63.23 -31.62 -14.54
N GLU A 383 -62.52 -31.75 -15.67
CA GLU A 383 -62.96 -32.58 -16.78
C GLU A 383 -63.13 -34.05 -16.39
N ARG A 384 -62.18 -34.61 -15.63
CA ARG A 384 -62.30 -35.97 -15.09
C ARG A 384 -63.47 -36.13 -14.14
N GLN A 385 -63.67 -35.17 -13.23
CA GLN A 385 -64.79 -35.21 -12.29
C GLN A 385 -66.15 -35.14 -13.00
N GLN A 386 -66.30 -34.34 -14.06
CA GLN A 386 -67.55 -34.36 -14.81
C GLN A 386 -67.76 -35.65 -15.61
N MET A 387 -66.70 -36.33 -16.06
CA MET A 387 -66.84 -37.63 -16.76
C MET A 387 -67.37 -38.72 -15.83
N SER A 388 -67.05 -38.69 -14.53
CA SER A 388 -67.65 -39.62 -13.57
C SER A 388 -69.15 -39.39 -13.31
N LEU A 389 -69.71 -38.28 -13.81
CA LEU A 389 -71.13 -37.96 -13.73
C LEU A 389 -71.89 -38.32 -15.04
N ASP A 390 -71.25 -39.06 -15.95
CA ASP A 390 -71.92 -39.64 -17.12
C ASP A 390 -72.66 -40.93 -16.76
N ALA A 391 -73.97 -40.89 -16.97
CA ALA A 391 -74.93 -42.00 -16.87
C ALA A 391 -75.49 -42.30 -15.46
N GLY A 392 -76.68 -41.74 -15.20
CA GLY A 392 -77.67 -42.34 -14.30
C GLY A 392 -78.05 -41.56 -13.05
N GLY A 393 -77.45 -40.40 -12.78
CA GLY A 393 -77.72 -39.65 -11.56
C GLY A 393 -78.93 -38.71 -11.63
N GLY A 394 -79.67 -38.64 -10.53
CA GLY A 394 -80.78 -37.72 -10.33
C GLY A 394 -80.34 -36.30 -9.96
N ILE A 395 -81.22 -35.56 -9.26
CA ILE A 395 -81.07 -34.14 -8.91
C ILE A 395 -79.71 -33.82 -8.22
N GLU A 396 -79.15 -34.75 -7.43
CA GLU A 396 -77.83 -34.57 -6.77
C GLU A 396 -76.66 -34.37 -7.74
N ASP A 397 -76.72 -34.93 -8.95
CA ASP A 397 -75.67 -34.77 -9.95
C ASP A 397 -75.79 -33.44 -10.70
N LEU A 398 -76.97 -32.80 -10.67
CA LEU A 398 -77.17 -31.45 -11.17
C LEU A 398 -76.40 -30.43 -10.30
N ASP A 399 -76.52 -30.55 -8.97
CA ASP A 399 -75.84 -29.67 -8.02
C ASP A 399 -74.31 -29.81 -8.11
N LYS A 400 -73.81 -31.04 -8.30
CA LYS A 400 -72.38 -31.29 -8.53
C LYS A 400 -71.88 -30.71 -9.84
N LEU A 401 -72.65 -30.84 -10.93
CA LEU A 401 -72.28 -30.25 -12.23
C LEU A 401 -72.27 -28.71 -12.16
N GLN A 402 -73.20 -28.11 -11.43
CA GLN A 402 -73.21 -26.66 -11.19
C GLN A 402 -71.99 -26.23 -10.37
N SER A 403 -71.63 -26.98 -9.31
CA SER A 403 -70.41 -26.72 -8.54
C SER A 403 -69.14 -26.81 -9.39
N LEU A 404 -69.04 -27.79 -10.31
CA LEU A 404 -67.92 -27.90 -11.24
C LEU A 404 -67.86 -26.74 -12.24
N GLN A 405 -69.02 -26.22 -12.65
CA GLN A 405 -69.10 -25.04 -13.52
C GLN A 405 -68.63 -23.76 -12.79
N ASP A 406 -69.01 -23.61 -11.52
CA ASP A 406 -68.56 -22.49 -10.70
C ASP A 406 -67.05 -22.53 -10.48
N GLN A 407 -66.49 -23.71 -10.17
CA GLN A 407 -65.04 -23.91 -10.05
C GLN A 407 -64.29 -23.61 -11.35
N LEU A 408 -64.84 -24.01 -12.50
CA LEU A 408 -64.25 -23.69 -13.81
C LEU A 408 -64.30 -22.19 -14.10
N THR A 409 -65.37 -21.51 -13.68
CA THR A 409 -65.54 -20.07 -13.85
C THR A 409 -64.57 -19.28 -12.96
N GLU A 410 -64.39 -19.71 -11.72
CA GLU A 410 -63.41 -19.15 -10.79
C GLU A 410 -61.98 -19.33 -11.32
N LEU A 411 -61.63 -20.53 -11.79
CA LEU A 411 -60.32 -20.82 -12.38
C LEU A 411 -60.03 -19.94 -13.60
N ARG A 412 -61.04 -19.70 -14.44
CA ARG A 412 -60.94 -18.79 -15.59
C ARG A 412 -60.72 -17.34 -15.15
N GLN A 413 -61.39 -16.90 -14.08
CA GLN A 413 -61.19 -15.55 -13.53
C GLN A 413 -59.80 -15.38 -12.89
N GLU A 414 -59.30 -16.39 -12.17
CA GLU A 414 -57.93 -16.41 -11.63
C GLU A 414 -56.90 -16.25 -12.75
N CYS A 415 -57.01 -17.05 -13.81
CA CYS A 415 -56.13 -16.96 -14.97
C CYS A 415 -56.22 -15.59 -15.66
N PHE A 416 -57.42 -15.00 -15.77
CA PHE A 416 -57.61 -13.67 -16.38
C PHE A 416 -56.99 -12.55 -15.54
N LYS A 417 -57.06 -12.65 -14.21
CA LYS A 417 -56.39 -11.73 -13.30
C LYS A 417 -54.88 -11.79 -13.46
N ASP A 418 -54.32 -12.99 -13.57
CA ASP A 418 -52.88 -13.19 -13.83
C ASP A 418 -52.47 -12.74 -15.25
N PHE A 419 -53.36 -12.84 -16.24
CA PHE A 419 -53.15 -12.29 -17.58
C PHE A 419 -53.14 -10.75 -17.60
N SER A 420 -54.14 -10.11 -17.00
CA SER A 420 -54.25 -8.64 -16.94
C SER A 420 -53.15 -7.97 -16.11
N GLY A 421 -52.56 -8.69 -15.15
CA GLY A 421 -51.44 -8.23 -14.32
C GLY A 421 -50.05 -8.36 -14.95
N HIS A 422 -49.94 -8.48 -16.29
CA HIS A 422 -48.69 -8.69 -17.06
C HIS A 422 -47.92 -9.99 -16.79
N ASN A 423 -48.46 -10.93 -15.99
CA ASN A 423 -47.76 -12.18 -15.68
C ASN A 423 -47.83 -13.20 -16.83
N LEU A 424 -48.90 -13.21 -17.63
CA LEU A 424 -49.15 -14.25 -18.65
C LEU A 424 -49.46 -13.69 -20.06
N GLN A 425 -49.14 -12.43 -20.32
CA GLN A 425 -49.33 -11.83 -21.65
C GLN A 425 -48.47 -12.55 -22.71
N ASP A 426 -49.10 -12.94 -23.82
CA ASP A 426 -48.51 -13.55 -25.03
C ASP A 426 -47.97 -15.00 -24.92
N GLU A 427 -48.40 -15.77 -23.93
CA GLU A 427 -48.06 -17.21 -23.83
C GLU A 427 -49.06 -18.08 -24.63
N PRO A 428 -48.62 -18.90 -25.61
CA PRO A 428 -49.51 -19.78 -26.39
C PRO A 428 -50.35 -20.74 -25.53
N GLY A 429 -49.87 -21.06 -24.33
CA GLY A 429 -50.58 -21.93 -23.39
C GLY A 429 -51.82 -21.27 -22.75
N THR A 430 -51.90 -19.93 -22.70
CA THR A 430 -53.08 -19.23 -22.18
C THR A 430 -54.27 -19.37 -23.11
N ASP A 431 -54.07 -19.26 -24.42
CA ASP A 431 -55.14 -19.46 -25.41
C ASP A 431 -55.67 -20.90 -25.37
N CYS A 432 -54.76 -21.88 -25.32
CA CYS A 432 -55.11 -23.29 -25.16
C CYS A 432 -55.93 -23.55 -23.87
N PHE A 433 -55.53 -22.94 -22.74
CA PHE A 433 -56.29 -23.03 -21.49
C PHE A 433 -57.70 -22.42 -21.62
N LEU A 434 -57.85 -21.26 -22.25
CA LEU A 434 -59.15 -20.61 -22.45
C LEU A 434 -60.06 -21.42 -23.37
N GLU A 435 -59.52 -22.04 -24.41
CA GLU A 435 -60.25 -22.97 -25.29
C GLU A 435 -60.72 -24.22 -24.53
N LEU A 436 -59.85 -24.82 -23.71
CA LEU A 436 -60.21 -25.96 -22.85
C LEU A 436 -61.33 -25.58 -21.88
N CYS A 437 -61.27 -24.40 -21.26
CA CYS A 437 -62.33 -23.90 -20.39
C CYS A 437 -63.65 -23.70 -21.13
N ALA A 438 -63.62 -23.11 -22.32
CA ALA A 438 -64.81 -22.89 -23.14
C ALA A 438 -65.47 -24.22 -23.56
N SER A 439 -64.66 -25.18 -24.01
CA SER A 439 -65.09 -26.52 -24.38
C SER A 439 -65.73 -27.26 -23.20
N LEU A 440 -65.06 -27.25 -22.04
CA LEU A 440 -65.55 -27.90 -20.83
C LEU A 440 -66.84 -27.24 -20.30
N SER A 441 -66.93 -25.91 -20.36
CA SER A 441 -68.13 -25.17 -19.99
C SER A 441 -69.33 -25.53 -20.88
N ALA A 442 -69.12 -25.63 -22.20
CA ALA A 442 -70.15 -26.09 -23.13
C ALA A 442 -70.61 -27.53 -22.83
N LYS A 443 -69.67 -28.42 -22.50
CA LYS A 443 -69.96 -29.81 -22.12
C LYS A 443 -70.77 -29.90 -20.82
N LEU A 444 -70.39 -29.16 -19.79
CA LEU A 444 -71.11 -29.07 -18.52
C LEU A 444 -72.53 -28.54 -18.73
N ASN A 445 -72.69 -27.44 -19.48
CA ASN A 445 -74.00 -26.88 -19.83
C ASN A 445 -74.88 -27.90 -20.57
N SER A 446 -74.34 -28.57 -21.59
CA SER A 446 -75.06 -29.62 -22.32
C SER A 446 -75.54 -30.76 -21.42
N LYS A 447 -74.73 -31.16 -20.43
CA LYS A 447 -75.11 -32.21 -19.46
C LYS A 447 -76.21 -31.75 -18.51
N MET A 448 -76.09 -30.55 -17.93
CA MET A 448 -77.11 -30.00 -17.05
C MET A 448 -78.45 -29.82 -17.78
N THR A 449 -78.43 -29.33 -19.03
CA THR A 449 -79.63 -29.20 -19.86
C THR A 449 -80.28 -30.58 -20.08
N ARG A 450 -79.49 -31.60 -20.43
CA ARG A 450 -80.00 -32.98 -20.58
C ARG A 450 -80.61 -33.53 -19.30
N LEU A 451 -79.97 -33.33 -18.15
CA LEU A 451 -80.50 -33.79 -16.86
C LEU A 451 -81.79 -33.08 -16.46
N ARG A 452 -81.89 -31.75 -16.69
CA ARG A 452 -83.13 -30.98 -16.46
C ARG A 452 -84.28 -31.49 -17.33
N LEU A 453 -84.04 -31.65 -18.63
CA LEU A 453 -85.02 -32.20 -19.57
C LEU A 453 -85.44 -33.63 -19.21
N SER A 454 -84.49 -34.51 -18.87
CA SER A 454 -84.81 -35.87 -18.43
C SER A 454 -85.61 -35.90 -17.13
N GLY A 455 -85.31 -35.01 -16.18
CA GLY A 455 -86.06 -34.87 -14.93
C GLY A 455 -87.48 -34.36 -15.13
N GLU A 456 -87.68 -33.38 -16.01
CA GLU A 456 -89.01 -32.88 -16.42
C GLU A 456 -89.82 -33.94 -17.18
N ILE A 457 -89.18 -34.72 -18.05
CA ILE A 457 -89.83 -35.84 -18.75
C ILE A 457 -90.25 -36.93 -17.76
N GLN A 458 -89.41 -37.25 -16.76
CA GLN A 458 -89.75 -38.19 -15.70
C GLN A 458 -90.89 -37.68 -14.79
N SER A 459 -90.92 -36.39 -14.46
CA SER A 459 -92.00 -35.82 -13.65
C SER A 459 -93.33 -35.78 -14.41
N LEU A 460 -93.31 -35.47 -15.70
CA LEU A 460 -94.46 -35.55 -16.60
C LEU A 460 -94.96 -36.99 -16.77
N ALA A 461 -94.06 -37.96 -16.95
CA ALA A 461 -94.43 -39.37 -17.04
C ALA A 461 -95.09 -39.88 -15.74
N LYS A 462 -94.58 -39.46 -14.59
CA LYS A 462 -95.13 -39.81 -13.27
C LYS A 462 -96.50 -39.16 -13.01
N ALA A 463 -96.69 -37.91 -13.42
CA ALA A 463 -97.98 -37.23 -13.33
C ALA A 463 -99.08 -37.88 -14.20
N ILE A 464 -98.70 -38.48 -15.34
CA ILE A 464 -99.62 -39.22 -16.22
C ILE A 464 -99.95 -40.61 -15.64
N GLU A 465 -99.03 -41.24 -14.89
CA GLU A 465 -99.30 -42.51 -14.19
C GLU A 465 -100.19 -42.34 -12.95
N ASP A 466 -100.10 -41.22 -12.22
CA ASP A 466 -100.93 -40.93 -11.05
C ASP A 466 -102.38 -40.49 -11.41
N GLU A 467 -102.67 -40.19 -12.69
CA GLU A 467 -104.01 -39.86 -13.21
C GLU A 467 -104.81 -41.06 -13.75
N LYS A 468 -104.27 -42.29 -13.64
CA LYS A 468 -104.94 -43.56 -13.95
C LYS A 468 -105.27 -44.35 -12.70
#